data_AF-A0A950B0N3-F1
#
_entry.id   AF-A0A950B0N3-F1
#
_cell.length_a   1.000
_cell.length_b   1.000
_cell.length_c   1.000
_cell.angle_alpha   90.00
_cell.angle_beta   90.00
_cell.angle_gamma   90.00
#
_symmetry.space_group_name_H-M   'P 1'
#
loop_
_entity.id
_entity.type
_entity.pdbx_description
1 polymer ?
#
loop_
_entity_poly.entity_id
_entity_poly.type
_entity_poly.pdbx_seq_one_letter_code
_entity_poly.pdbx_strand_id
1 'polypeptide(L)'
;MTSERLSQELETVVSSAMPLRQIVSALREYRRSGVTRHEVQLALESLRDQAKDEAIEDRILEVMDIVSGFCPRESTVWEDE
;
A
#
# COMPACT_ATOMS: atom_id res chain seq x y z
N MET A 1 11.55 -9.44 -4.54
CA MET A 1 10.16 -9.45 -5.04
C MET A 1 10.18 -8.79 -6.42
N THR A 2 9.42 -9.25 -7.41
CA THR A 2 9.33 -8.55 -8.71
C THR A 2 8.23 -7.50 -8.66
N SER A 3 8.37 -6.41 -9.43
CA SER A 3 7.41 -5.29 -9.45
C SER A 3 5.97 -5.75 -9.76
N GLU A 4 5.80 -6.62 -10.75
CA GLU A 4 4.48 -7.16 -11.15
C GLU A 4 3.79 -7.96 -10.03
N ARG A 5 4.57 -8.70 -9.23
CA ARG A 5 4.03 -9.49 -8.11
C ARG A 5 3.59 -8.59 -6.96
N LEU A 6 4.33 -7.51 -6.70
CA LEU A 6 3.95 -6.51 -5.70
C LEU A 6 2.62 -5.85 -6.06
N SER A 7 2.44 -5.46 -7.32
CA SER A 7 1.18 -4.86 -7.77
C SER A 7 -0.02 -5.81 -7.63
N GLN A 8 0.12 -7.08 -8.00
CA GLN A 8 -0.97 -8.08 -7.84
C GLN A 8 -1.32 -8.33 -6.37
N GLU A 9 -0.32 -8.42 -5.49
CA GLU A 9 -0.55 -8.60 -4.06
C GLU A 9 -1.21 -7.35 -3.45
N LEU A 10 -0.77 -6.15 -3.83
CA LEU A 10 -1.38 -4.89 -3.41
C LEU A 10 -2.82 -4.74 -3.93
N GLU A 11 -3.09 -5.10 -5.19
CA GLU A 11 -4.44 -5.09 -5.76
C GLU A 11 -5.38 -5.96 -4.92
N THR A 12 -4.93 -7.16 -4.57
CA THR A 12 -5.70 -8.09 -3.73
C THR A 12 -5.95 -7.52 -2.34
N VAL A 13 -4.93 -6.90 -1.73
CA VAL A 13 -5.03 -6.30 -0.39
C VAL A 13 -5.97 -5.10 -0.39
N VAL A 14 -5.85 -4.20 -1.37
CA VAL A 14 -6.66 -2.98 -1.48
C VAL A 14 -8.10 -3.30 -1.87
N SER A 15 -8.32 -4.22 -2.82
CA SER A 15 -9.65 -4.61 -3.29
C SER A 15 -10.40 -5.50 -2.29
N SER A 16 -9.70 -6.01 -1.28
CA SER A 16 -10.32 -6.80 -0.22
C SER A 16 -11.00 -5.89 0.81
N ALA A 17 -12.04 -6.42 1.46
CA ALA A 17 -12.63 -5.80 2.65
C ALA A 17 -11.72 -5.90 3.90
N MET A 18 -10.40 -6.09 3.73
CA MET A 18 -9.47 -6.19 4.85
C MET A 18 -9.43 -4.87 5.62
N PRO A 19 -9.48 -4.89 6.96
CA PRO A 19 -9.30 -3.69 7.77
C PRO A 19 -7.92 -3.06 7.57
N LEU A 20 -7.82 -1.74 7.67
CA LEU A 20 -6.56 -1.00 7.48
C LEU A 20 -5.39 -1.53 8.33
N ARG A 21 -5.66 -1.97 9.56
CA ARG A 21 -4.64 -2.59 10.43
C ARG A 21 -3.96 -3.81 9.80
N GLN A 22 -4.70 -4.60 9.00
CA GLN A 22 -4.16 -5.76 8.30
C GLN A 22 -3.34 -5.34 7.08
N ILE A 23 -3.78 -4.28 6.38
CA ILE A 23 -3.00 -3.65 5.30
C ILE A 23 -1.66 -3.14 5.85
N VAL A 24 -1.66 -2.44 6.99
CA VAL A 24 -0.43 -2.00 7.66
C VAL A 24 0.48 -3.18 8.00
N SER A 25 -0.06 -4.30 8.50
CA SER A 25 0.73 -5.51 8.75
C SER A 25 1.36 -6.09 7.48
N ALA A 26 0.62 -6.13 6.37
CA ALA A 26 1.14 -6.58 5.07
C ALA A 26 2.25 -5.63 4.56
N LEU A 27 2.05 -4.32 4.64
CA LEU A 27 3.06 -3.33 4.28
C LEU A 27 4.34 -3.47 5.12
N ARG A 28 4.22 -3.80 6.41
CA ARG A 28 5.37 -4.13 7.29
C ARG A 28 6.08 -5.41 6.88
N GLU A 29 5.37 -6.39 6.35
CA GLU A 29 5.97 -7.59 5.76
C GLU A 29 6.75 -7.26 4.49
N TYR A 30 6.19 -6.43 3.62
CA TYR A 30 6.89 -5.94 2.44
C TYR A 30 8.19 -5.21 2.81
N ARG A 31 8.13 -4.28 3.78
CA ARG A 31 9.35 -3.62 4.29
C ARG A 31 10.37 -4.63 4.83
N ARG A 32 9.94 -5.61 5.64
CA ARG A 32 10.84 -6.67 6.18
C ARG A 32 11.46 -7.52 5.08
N SER A 33 10.78 -7.68 3.94
CA SER A 33 11.30 -8.40 2.77
C SER A 33 12.21 -7.56 1.86
N GLY A 34 12.46 -6.29 2.23
CA GLY A 34 13.34 -5.38 1.50
C GLY A 34 12.63 -4.51 0.46
N VAL A 35 11.30 -4.52 0.41
CA VAL A 35 10.54 -3.62 -0.46
C VAL A 35 10.61 -2.20 0.08
N THR A 36 10.96 -1.28 -0.81
CA THR A 36 11.09 0.14 -0.50
C THR A 36 9.74 0.86 -0.53
N ARG A 37 9.66 2.00 0.16
CA ARG A 37 8.50 2.91 0.09
C ARG A 37 8.17 3.29 -1.35
N HIS A 38 9.21 3.59 -2.14
CA HIS A 38 9.05 4.02 -3.52
C HIS A 38 8.44 2.94 -4.41
N GLU A 39 8.87 1.69 -4.27
CA GLU A 39 8.27 0.55 -5.00
C GLU A 39 6.78 0.39 -4.67
N VAL A 40 6.40 0.54 -3.41
CA VAL A 40 4.98 0.47 -3.00
C VAL A 40 4.19 1.66 -3.54
N GLN A 41 4.73 2.87 -3.49
CA GLN A 41 4.07 4.05 -4.03
C GLN A 41 3.82 3.93 -5.54
N LEU A 42 4.83 3.52 -6.32
CA LEU A 42 4.67 3.30 -7.76
C LEU A 42 3.60 2.24 -8.07
N ALA A 43 3.56 1.16 -7.28
CA ALA A 43 2.55 0.13 -7.45
C ALA A 43 1.14 0.66 -7.13
N LEU A 44 0.97 1.44 -6.07
CA LEU A 44 -0.32 2.06 -5.71
C LEU A 44 -0.77 3.09 -6.74
N GLU A 45 0.14 3.91 -7.28
CA GLU A 45 -0.16 4.85 -8.38
C GLU A 45 -0.64 4.11 -9.62
N SER A 46 0.04 3.03 -9.99
CA SER A 46 -0.37 2.20 -11.13
C SER A 46 -1.73 1.52 -10.92
N LEU A 47 -2.06 1.14 -9.68
CA LEU A 47 -3.37 0.59 -9.34
C LEU A 47 -4.47 1.66 -9.40
N ARG A 48 -4.16 2.88 -8.96
CA ARG A 48 -5.08 4.02 -9.02
C ARG A 48 -5.47 4.35 -10.45
N ASP A 49 -4.50 4.38 -11.37
CA ASP A 49 -4.75 4.59 -12.81
C ASP A 49 -5.66 3.51 -13.41
N GLN A 50 -5.70 2.32 -12.81
CA GLN A 50 -6.51 1.18 -13.23
C GLN A 50 -7.82 1.02 -12.45
N ALA A 51 -8.06 1.87 -11.45
CA ALA A 51 -9.24 1.79 -10.60
C ALA A 51 -10.52 1.99 -11.44
N LYS A 52 -11.45 1.05 -11.30
CA LYS A 52 -12.69 1.03 -12.10
C LYS A 52 -13.85 1.77 -11.43
N ASP A 53 -13.74 2.04 -10.14
CA ASP A 53 -14.73 2.75 -9.35
C ASP A 53 -14.07 3.63 -8.28
N GLU A 54 -14.85 4.62 -7.82
CA GLU A 54 -14.44 5.61 -6.83
C GLU A 54 -14.12 4.98 -5.46
N ALA A 55 -14.80 3.88 -5.09
CA ALA A 55 -14.57 3.22 -3.82
C ALA A 55 -13.19 2.55 -3.75
N ILE A 56 -12.73 1.96 -4.86
CA ILE A 56 -11.39 1.41 -4.99
C ILE A 56 -10.35 2.54 -5.02
N GLU A 57 -10.60 3.61 -5.78
CA GLU A 57 -9.69 4.77 -5.80
C GLU A 57 -9.51 5.38 -4.41
N ASP A 58 -10.60 5.65 -3.68
CA ASP A 58 -10.57 6.16 -2.30
C ASP A 58 -9.77 5.25 -1.38
N ARG A 59 -9.95 3.93 -1.54
CA ARG A 59 -9.23 2.93 -0.76
C ARG A 59 -7.73 2.96 -1.05
N ILE A 60 -7.33 3.13 -2.30
CA ILE A 60 -5.92 3.25 -2.69
C ILE A 60 -5.32 4.51 -2.07
N LEU A 61 -6.02 5.65 -2.15
CA LEU A 61 -5.58 6.90 -1.56
C LEU A 61 -5.37 6.78 -0.04
N GLU A 62 -6.28 6.12 0.67
CA GLU A 62 -6.15 5.86 2.11
C GLU A 62 -4.90 5.03 2.45
N VAL A 63 -4.55 4.06 1.59
CA VAL A 63 -3.32 3.27 1.75
C VAL A 63 -2.08 4.09 1.39
N MET A 64 -2.15 4.96 0.38
CA MET A 64 -1.07 5.88 0.03
C MET A 64 -0.73 6.85 1.17
N ASP A 65 -1.73 7.32 1.92
CA ASP A 65 -1.53 8.17 3.10
C ASP A 65 -0.74 7.44 4.21
N ILE A 66 -1.05 6.16 4.42
CA ILE A 66 -0.33 5.29 5.37
C ILE A 66 1.13 5.12 4.94
N VAL A 67 1.34 4.79 3.66
CA VAL A 67 2.69 4.60 3.09
C VAL A 67 3.50 5.89 3.14
N SER A 68 2.83 7.04 2.98
CA SER A 68 3.47 8.34 2.97
C SER A 68 3.77 8.90 4.36
N GLY A 69 3.32 8.23 5.42
CA GLY A 69 3.59 8.63 6.80
C GLY A 69 2.62 9.67 7.38
N PHE A 70 1.49 9.96 6.71
CA PHE A 70 0.41 10.79 7.26
C PHE A 70 -0.43 10.03 8.32
N CYS A 71 0.22 9.23 9.16
CA CYS A 71 -0.39 8.38 10.17
C CYS A 71 0.33 8.50 11.52
N PRO A 72 -0.33 8.16 12.65
CA PRO A 72 0.33 8.10 13.95
C PRO A 72 1.61 7.25 13.90
N ARG A 73 2.65 7.60 14.67
CA ARG A 73 3.95 6.89 14.72
C ARG A 73 3.83 5.37 14.82
N GLU A 74 2.76 4.90 15.47
CA GLU A 74 2.47 3.49 15.71
C GLU A 74 2.03 2.73 14.43
N SER A 75 1.66 3.46 13.37
CA SER A 75 1.24 2.97 12.06
C SER A 75 2.25 3.28 10.96
N THR A 76 3.31 4.03 11.26
CA THR A 76 4.40 4.31 10.33
C THR A 76 5.05 3.00 9.90
N VAL A 77 5.09 2.76 8.59
CA VAL A 77 5.70 1.54 8.02
C VAL A 77 7.12 1.82 7.60
N TRP A 78 7.37 2.87 6.83
CA TRP A 78 8.70 3.39 6.50
C TRP A 78 8.89 4.69 7.26
N GLU A 79 9.89 4.73 8.15
CA GLU A 79 10.32 5.99 8.78
C GLU A 79 11.03 6.83 7.70
N ASP A 80 10.82 8.15 7.71
CA ASP A 80 11.58 9.05 6.83
C ASP A 80 13.08 8.76 7.00
N GLU A 81 13.76 8.43 5.89
CA GLU A 81 15.22 8.33 5.82
C GLU A 81 15.88 9.70 6.10
#